data_AF-A0A7S2X3M8-F1
#
_entry.id   AF-A0A7S2X3M8-F1
#
_cell.length_a   1.000
_cell.length_b   1.000
_cell.length_c   1.000
_cell.angle_alpha   90.00
_cell.angle_beta   90.00
_cell.angle_gamma   90.00
#
_symmetry.space_group_name_H-M   'P 1'
#
loop_
_entity.id
_entity.type
_entity.pdbx_description
1 polymer ?
#
loop_
_entity_poly.entity_id
_entity_poly.type
_entity_poly.pdbx_seq_one_letter_code
_entity_poly.pdbx_strand_id
1 'polypeptide(L)'
;GAGSGSESRRVGVGGRGLRRRVEEPREPQVRPQQRQDEPGRADVPRGRAGERGGTGRSRVRGPPADLTGRRKGGGPVGTRGVRHNAGRGNGPKIEKLARRYAATLRGAGGWGAHREKGGRAGVKVSGMAGSGGRVVWEGLLPPSLCAELKALSDLFPMMGYRSRTEATHVKHVLGSNCPGMALPLLRAREILLEAVQDRFSFHKPLYCEYTGLMAWLPGSKIGWHHDSNADYLEQRLVSAVAYLGDHNEDFRGGVFEFRNGEPREVVPRAGTVVAYFAGQENTHRVRQVESGRRVTLAMWFTADAAWCEDSRLLEAFGELPGQRAAPIPSEMFLAEDGVDSRLERLSALGFEVEERSAGGGHVLRLNASAEDGLDDDEVVCADLTECLRLAVLHRSSGRSADLAQVQRCLSSHLRNLDAEISAVWERSLRLGQILAPDEPVSILLSPLPWR
;
A
#
# COMPACT_ATOMS: atom_id res chain seq x y z
N GLY A 1 -26.40 -24.76 58.72
CA GLY A 1 -25.82 -25.37 59.94
C GLY A 1 -25.43 -26.81 59.62
N ALA A 2 -24.28 -27.24 60.18
CA ALA A 2 -23.76 -28.62 60.29
C ALA A 2 -23.68 -29.45 59.00
N GLY A 3 -22.51 -29.94 58.57
CA GLY A 3 -21.79 -31.06 59.21
C GLY A 3 -22.39 -32.38 58.71
N SER A 4 -21.70 -33.42 58.27
CA SER A 4 -20.35 -33.90 58.54
C SER A 4 -20.21 -35.29 57.91
N GLY A 5 -19.02 -35.61 57.34
CA GLY A 5 -18.35 -36.93 57.42
C GLY A 5 -19.03 -38.17 56.79
N SER A 6 -18.36 -39.25 56.41
CA SER A 6 -16.95 -39.67 56.43
C SER A 6 -16.84 -40.99 55.65
N GLU A 7 -15.71 -41.20 54.99
CA GLU A 7 -14.99 -42.48 54.74
C GLU A 7 -15.71 -43.71 54.15
N SER A 8 -15.18 -44.26 53.04
CA SER A 8 -14.09 -45.26 53.09
C SER A 8 -13.89 -46.03 51.77
N ARG A 9 -12.65 -46.56 51.64
CA ARG A 9 -12.16 -47.68 50.80
C ARG A 9 -11.50 -47.36 49.45
N ARG A 10 -10.16 -47.47 49.52
CA ARG A 10 -9.24 -47.80 48.42
C ARG A 10 -9.53 -49.19 47.85
N VAL A 11 -9.50 -49.32 46.52
CA VAL A 11 -8.91 -50.45 45.81
C VAL A 11 -8.20 -49.88 44.57
N GLY A 12 -6.90 -50.12 44.46
CA GLY A 12 -6.13 -49.80 43.26
C GLY A 12 -6.09 -51.01 42.33
N VAL A 13 -6.25 -50.78 41.03
CA VAL A 13 -5.69 -51.62 39.96
C VAL A 13 -5.32 -50.69 38.81
N GLY A 14 -4.07 -50.77 38.37
CA GLY A 14 -3.52 -49.98 37.29
C GLY A 14 -4.05 -50.38 35.91
N GLY A 15 -4.21 -49.39 35.04
CA GLY A 15 -4.45 -49.56 33.62
C GLY A 15 -3.78 -48.43 32.86
N ARG A 16 -2.70 -48.75 32.13
CA ARG A 16 -2.02 -47.84 31.21
C ARG A 16 -2.96 -47.53 30.05
N GLY A 17 -3.35 -46.27 29.89
CA GLY A 17 -4.10 -45.78 28.74
C GLY A 17 -3.30 -44.68 28.04
N LEU A 18 -2.82 -45.00 26.82
CA LEU A 18 -2.14 -44.07 25.92
C LEU A 18 -2.99 -42.80 25.70
N ARG A 19 -2.45 -41.62 26.03
CA ARG A 19 -2.95 -40.35 25.52
C ARG A 19 -2.41 -40.16 24.10
N ARG A 20 -3.26 -40.36 23.10
CA ARG A 20 -3.00 -39.88 21.73
C ARG A 20 -3.01 -38.34 21.75
N ARG A 21 -1.86 -37.75 21.42
CA ARG A 21 -1.73 -36.35 21.02
C ARG A 21 -2.47 -36.21 19.69
N VAL A 22 -3.48 -35.35 19.63
CA VAL A 22 -4.06 -34.91 18.36
C VAL A 22 -3.15 -33.80 17.87
N GLU A 23 -2.37 -34.08 16.82
CA GLU A 23 -1.66 -33.04 16.06
C GLU A 23 -2.67 -32.36 15.13
N GLU A 24 -2.79 -31.03 15.24
CA GLU A 24 -3.52 -30.22 14.26
C GLU A 24 -2.77 -30.24 12.91
N PRO A 25 -3.49 -30.29 11.78
CA PRO A 25 -2.86 -30.38 10.47
C PRO A 25 -2.17 -29.06 10.12
N ARG A 26 -0.89 -29.15 9.73
CA ARG A 26 -0.13 -28.04 9.17
C ARG A 26 -0.69 -27.67 7.80
N GLU A 27 -1.17 -26.44 7.65
CA GLU A 27 -1.56 -25.89 6.34
C GLU A 27 -0.34 -25.81 5.39
N PRO A 28 -0.51 -26.09 4.09
CA PRO A 28 0.59 -26.08 3.13
C PRO A 28 1.05 -24.63 2.85
N GLN A 29 2.35 -24.39 3.00
CA GLN A 29 3.00 -23.16 2.55
C GLN A 29 2.91 -23.06 1.02
N VAL A 30 2.11 -22.11 0.53
CA VAL A 30 2.09 -21.71 -0.87
C VAL A 30 3.38 -20.92 -1.14
N ARG A 31 4.26 -21.47 -1.99
CA ARG A 31 5.44 -20.77 -2.50
C ARG A 31 4.99 -19.70 -3.50
N PRO A 32 5.53 -18.46 -3.47
CA PRO A 32 5.25 -17.48 -4.50
C PRO A 32 5.90 -17.91 -5.82
N GLN A 33 5.10 -17.94 -6.89
CA GLN A 33 5.55 -18.16 -8.26
C GLN A 33 6.57 -17.09 -8.64
N GLN A 34 7.77 -17.54 -8.98
CA GLN A 34 8.76 -16.74 -9.69
C GLN A 34 8.28 -16.46 -11.11
N ARG A 35 8.43 -15.21 -11.55
CA ARG A 35 8.34 -14.80 -12.95
C ARG A 35 9.31 -15.64 -13.78
N GLN A 36 8.83 -16.15 -14.92
CA GLN A 36 9.68 -16.54 -16.04
C GLN A 36 9.12 -15.88 -17.28
N ASP A 37 9.90 -14.94 -17.83
CA ASP A 37 9.73 -14.44 -19.18
C ASP A 37 10.60 -15.28 -20.14
N GLU A 38 10.01 -15.57 -21.29
CA GLU A 38 10.58 -15.87 -22.61
C GLU A 38 10.88 -17.32 -23.07
N PRO A 39 10.67 -17.60 -24.38
CA PRO A 39 10.16 -18.90 -24.86
C PRO A 39 11.26 -19.79 -25.47
N GLY A 40 11.34 -21.02 -24.97
CA GLY A 40 12.24 -22.05 -25.48
C GLY A 40 11.49 -23.18 -26.19
N ARG A 41 11.61 -23.18 -27.53
CA ARG A 41 11.66 -24.33 -28.45
C ARG A 41 10.81 -25.57 -28.10
N ALA A 42 9.69 -25.72 -28.82
CA ALA A 42 8.99 -27.00 -28.93
C ALA A 42 9.74 -27.95 -29.88
N ASP A 43 10.04 -29.15 -29.38
CA ASP A 43 10.51 -30.30 -30.16
C ASP A 43 9.37 -30.93 -30.96
N VAL A 44 9.72 -31.33 -32.18
CA VAL A 44 8.89 -31.94 -33.22
C VAL A 44 8.71 -33.45 -32.98
N PRO A 45 7.51 -34.03 -33.19
CA PRO A 45 7.40 -35.43 -33.56
C PRO A 45 7.29 -35.61 -35.08
N ARG A 46 8.11 -36.52 -35.60
CA ARG A 46 8.17 -36.95 -37.00
C ARG A 46 6.91 -37.68 -37.44
N GLY A 47 6.40 -37.36 -38.63
CA GLY A 47 5.40 -38.13 -39.39
C GLY A 47 5.50 -37.81 -40.88
N ARG A 48 5.40 -38.83 -41.74
CA ARG A 48 5.93 -38.92 -43.12
C ARG A 48 5.12 -38.21 -44.23
N ALA A 49 5.90 -37.72 -45.21
CA ALA A 49 5.78 -37.80 -46.68
C ALA A 49 4.53 -37.29 -47.44
N GLY A 50 4.78 -36.41 -48.42
CA GLY A 50 3.82 -36.04 -49.48
C GLY A 50 4.23 -34.82 -50.34
N GLU A 51 5.17 -35.04 -51.26
CA GLU A 51 5.45 -34.37 -52.56
C GLU A 51 4.85 -33.01 -53.04
N ARG A 52 5.74 -32.25 -53.74
CA ARG A 52 5.58 -31.21 -54.81
C ARG A 52 5.06 -29.82 -54.37
N GLY A 53 5.62 -28.67 -54.77
CA GLY A 53 6.72 -28.25 -55.65
C GLY A 53 6.75 -26.70 -55.76
N GLY A 54 7.80 -26.11 -56.36
CA GLY A 54 7.82 -24.71 -56.86
C GLY A 54 8.49 -23.64 -55.98
N THR A 55 9.81 -23.43 -56.08
CA THR A 55 10.50 -22.31 -56.77
C THR A 55 10.43 -20.91 -56.11
N GLY A 56 11.59 -20.38 -55.70
CA GLY A 56 11.79 -18.95 -55.45
C GLY A 56 13.14 -18.63 -54.78
N ARG A 57 14.09 -18.07 -55.55
CA ARG A 57 15.50 -17.80 -55.19
C ARG A 57 15.70 -16.42 -54.52
N SER A 58 16.69 -16.34 -53.61
CA SER A 58 17.78 -15.33 -53.53
C SER A 58 18.55 -15.55 -52.21
N ARG A 59 19.77 -16.11 -52.15
CA ARG A 59 21.12 -15.51 -52.36
C ARG A 59 21.20 -14.08 -51.81
N VAL A 60 22.08 -13.73 -50.85
CA VAL A 60 23.53 -13.57 -51.04
C VAL A 60 24.25 -13.28 -49.68
N ARG A 61 25.29 -14.10 -49.39
CA ARG A 61 26.65 -13.85 -48.83
C ARG A 61 26.90 -13.23 -47.43
N GLY A 62 27.51 -14.04 -46.55
CA GLY A 62 28.77 -13.69 -45.82
C GLY A 62 29.99 -13.91 -46.75
N PRO A 63 31.28 -13.69 -46.37
CA PRO A 63 31.98 -14.20 -45.15
C PRO A 63 33.15 -13.23 -44.73
N PRO A 64 34.35 -13.63 -44.22
CA PRO A 64 34.84 -14.81 -43.48
C PRO A 64 35.65 -14.50 -42.19
N ALA A 65 36.12 -15.58 -41.56
CA ALA A 65 37.00 -15.69 -40.39
C ALA A 65 38.52 -15.62 -40.74
N ASP A 66 39.35 -16.00 -39.75
CA ASP A 66 40.78 -16.40 -39.76
C ASP A 66 41.79 -15.30 -39.30
N LEU A 67 42.84 -15.47 -38.47
CA LEU A 67 43.74 -16.58 -38.12
C LEU A 67 44.53 -16.29 -36.80
N THR A 68 44.89 -17.37 -36.08
CA THR A 68 46.16 -17.61 -35.31
C THR A 68 46.55 -16.70 -34.12
N GLY A 69 47.05 -17.14 -32.96
CA GLY A 69 47.64 -18.40 -32.52
C GLY A 69 49.04 -18.16 -31.92
N ARG A 70 49.22 -18.22 -30.59
CA ARG A 70 50.46 -18.69 -29.92
C ARG A 70 50.32 -18.88 -28.39
N ARG A 71 50.83 -20.03 -27.94
CA ARG A 71 50.99 -20.55 -26.57
C ARG A 71 52.13 -19.79 -25.82
N LYS A 72 52.39 -19.85 -24.50
CA LYS A 72 52.48 -21.00 -23.56
C LYS A 72 52.81 -20.53 -22.11
N GLY A 73 52.37 -21.28 -21.10
CA GLY A 73 52.88 -21.33 -19.69
C GLY A 73 51.96 -20.69 -18.63
N GLY A 74 51.54 -21.29 -17.50
CA GLY A 74 51.73 -22.61 -16.88
C GLY A 74 51.38 -22.56 -15.38
N GLY A 75 50.13 -22.95 -15.01
CA GLY A 75 49.64 -23.45 -13.69
C GLY A 75 49.57 -22.53 -12.45
N PRO A 76 48.85 -22.88 -11.35
CA PRO A 76 47.57 -23.60 -11.24
C PRO A 76 46.52 -22.93 -10.29
N VAL A 77 45.24 -23.25 -10.55
CA VAL A 77 44.07 -23.38 -9.65
C VAL A 77 43.60 -22.20 -8.76
N GLY A 78 42.35 -21.79 -8.98
CA GLY A 78 41.54 -21.00 -8.05
C GLY A 78 40.17 -20.68 -8.63
N THR A 79 39.13 -21.36 -8.14
CA THR A 79 37.71 -21.18 -8.51
C THR A 79 37.30 -19.70 -8.42
N ARG A 80 36.96 -19.08 -9.56
CA ARG A 80 36.42 -17.72 -9.60
C ARG A 80 34.97 -17.73 -9.11
N GLY A 81 34.79 -17.25 -7.89
CA GLY A 81 33.51 -16.71 -7.42
C GLY A 81 33.07 -15.56 -8.32
N VAL A 82 31.77 -15.54 -8.61
CA VAL A 82 31.07 -14.42 -9.23
C VAL A 82 31.24 -13.21 -8.31
N ARG A 83 32.12 -12.27 -8.69
CA ARG A 83 32.16 -10.95 -8.05
C ARG A 83 30.93 -10.19 -8.52
N HIS A 84 29.96 -10.00 -7.63
CA HIS A 84 28.99 -8.93 -7.77
C HIS A 84 29.75 -7.61 -7.81
N ASN A 85 29.53 -6.88 -8.90
CA ASN A 85 30.02 -5.54 -9.09
C ASN A 85 29.20 -4.65 -8.13
N ALA A 86 29.62 -4.57 -6.88
CA ALA A 86 29.09 -3.60 -5.93
C ALA A 86 29.31 -2.22 -6.55
N GLY A 87 28.21 -1.57 -6.93
CA GLY A 87 28.20 -0.25 -7.56
C GLY A 87 28.95 0.75 -6.70
N ARG A 88 30.21 1.01 -7.05
CA ARG A 88 30.93 2.22 -6.65
C ARG A 88 30.24 3.38 -7.35
N GLY A 89 29.65 4.30 -6.56
CA GLY A 89 29.31 5.62 -7.08
C GLY A 89 28.02 6.28 -6.61
N ASN A 90 27.51 6.07 -5.39
CA ASN A 90 26.41 6.90 -4.85
C ASN A 90 26.57 7.38 -3.39
N GLY A 91 27.63 6.96 -2.67
CA GLY A 91 27.88 7.36 -1.28
C GLY A 91 27.79 8.88 -1.01
N PRO A 92 28.41 9.75 -1.83
CA PRO A 92 28.32 11.20 -1.64
C PRO A 92 26.92 11.79 -1.89
N LYS A 93 26.10 11.16 -2.76
CA LYS A 93 24.72 11.61 -3.04
C LYS A 93 23.76 11.19 -1.92
N ILE A 94 23.93 9.98 -1.40
CA ILE A 94 23.16 9.42 -0.28
C ILE A 94 23.43 10.18 1.02
N GLU A 95 24.68 10.52 1.30
CA GLU A 95 25.04 11.28 2.49
C GLU A 95 24.57 12.76 2.41
N LYS A 96 24.55 13.33 1.20
CA LYS A 96 23.95 14.65 0.94
C LYS A 96 22.43 14.62 1.08
N LEU A 97 21.78 13.53 0.69
CA LEU A 97 20.34 13.30 0.89
C LEU A 97 19.99 13.17 2.39
N ALA A 98 20.78 12.40 3.14
CA ALA A 98 20.66 12.25 4.59
C ALA A 98 20.80 13.58 5.35
N ARG A 99 21.80 14.38 4.97
CA ARG A 99 22.01 15.72 5.55
C ARG A 99 20.89 16.69 5.17
N ARG A 100 20.30 16.56 3.97
CA ARG A 100 19.16 17.35 3.51
C ARG A 100 17.86 16.98 4.22
N TYR A 101 17.53 15.70 4.34
CA TYR A 101 16.38 15.20 5.10
C TYR A 101 16.40 15.74 6.54
N ALA A 102 17.57 15.63 7.19
CA ALA A 102 17.77 16.14 8.54
C ALA A 102 17.80 17.69 8.63
N ALA A 103 18.12 18.39 7.55
CA ALA A 103 18.06 19.86 7.49
C ALA A 103 16.65 20.37 7.17
N THR A 104 15.85 19.66 6.38
CA THR A 104 14.42 19.98 6.14
C THR A 104 13.64 19.83 7.45
N LEU A 105 13.88 18.76 8.22
CA LEU A 105 13.33 18.58 9.57
C LEU A 105 13.77 19.66 10.58
N ARG A 106 14.88 20.38 10.31
CA ARG A 106 15.44 21.39 11.22
C ARG A 106 15.31 22.84 10.75
N GLY A 107 15.01 23.08 9.47
CA GLY A 107 15.20 24.38 8.81
C GLY A 107 14.14 24.76 7.78
N ALA A 108 13.24 23.86 7.40
CA ALA A 108 11.96 24.29 6.86
C ALA A 108 11.07 24.62 8.07
N GLY A 109 10.36 25.74 8.06
CA GLY A 109 9.29 26.02 9.02
C GLY A 109 8.10 25.05 8.91
N GLY A 110 8.34 23.78 8.58
CA GLY A 110 7.33 22.73 8.55
C GLY A 110 6.93 22.44 9.98
N TRP A 111 5.82 23.03 10.41
CA TRP A 111 5.11 22.81 11.69
C TRP A 111 5.92 22.90 13.00
N GLY A 112 7.25 23.05 12.94
CA GLY A 112 8.19 23.16 14.05
C GLY A 112 8.15 24.52 14.77
N ALA A 113 7.22 25.41 14.40
CA ALA A 113 6.91 26.61 15.16
C ALA A 113 5.93 26.35 16.33
N HIS A 114 5.34 25.15 16.44
CA HIS A 114 4.67 24.69 17.67
C HIS A 114 5.61 23.85 18.54
N ARG A 115 6.83 24.36 18.73
CA ARG A 115 7.75 23.84 19.72
C ARG A 115 7.57 24.61 21.04
N GLU A 116 6.43 24.38 21.68
CA GLU A 116 6.29 24.63 23.11
C GLU A 116 6.14 23.30 23.84
N LYS A 117 6.75 23.26 25.02
CA LYS A 117 6.75 22.13 25.95
C LYS A 117 5.31 21.79 26.36
N GLY A 118 4.64 20.98 25.56
CA GLY A 118 3.30 20.46 25.79
C GLY A 118 2.96 19.55 24.63
N GLY A 119 2.60 18.29 24.91
CA GLY A 119 2.18 17.37 23.85
C GLY A 119 1.11 18.02 22.96
N ARG A 120 1.10 17.69 21.66
CA ARG A 120 0.07 18.10 20.70
C ARG A 120 -1.29 17.96 21.38
N ALA A 121 -1.99 19.07 21.62
CA ALA A 121 -3.14 19.10 22.53
C ALA A 121 -4.15 17.99 22.15
N GLY A 122 -4.45 17.10 23.10
CA GLY A 122 -5.36 15.97 22.90
C GLY A 122 -4.70 14.64 22.49
N VAL A 123 -3.42 14.59 22.14
CA VAL A 123 -2.71 13.34 21.84
C VAL A 123 -2.25 12.67 23.14
N LYS A 124 -2.74 11.46 23.40
CA LYS A 124 -2.26 10.64 24.53
C LYS A 124 -1.20 9.66 24.04
N VAL A 125 -0.11 9.53 24.78
CA VAL A 125 1.00 8.63 24.43
C VAL A 125 1.18 7.59 25.51
N SER A 126 1.28 6.32 25.12
CA SER A 126 1.57 5.20 26.03
C SER A 126 2.62 4.26 25.44
N GLY A 127 3.28 3.46 26.30
CA GLY A 127 4.36 2.54 25.93
C GLY A 127 5.77 3.09 26.15
N MET A 128 6.82 2.34 25.79
CA MET A 128 8.24 2.63 26.08
C MET A 128 9.11 2.69 24.81
N ALA A 129 10.13 3.57 24.81
CA ALA A 129 11.16 3.68 23.76
C ALA A 129 12.39 2.97 24.32
N GLY A 130 12.54 1.70 23.99
CA GLY A 130 13.68 0.88 24.39
C GLY A 130 13.82 -0.29 23.44
N SER A 131 14.89 -1.08 23.57
CA SER A 131 15.03 -2.32 22.80
C SER A 131 13.81 -3.22 23.03
N GLY A 132 12.96 -3.39 22.03
CA GLY A 132 11.68 -4.12 22.12
C GLY A 132 10.46 -3.31 22.58
N GLY A 133 10.62 -2.00 22.76
CA GLY A 133 9.54 -1.08 23.15
C GLY A 133 8.58 -0.77 22.00
N ARG A 134 7.30 -0.61 22.37
CA ARG A 134 6.22 -0.14 21.50
C ARG A 134 5.70 1.18 22.01
N VAL A 135 5.09 1.94 21.12
CA VAL A 135 4.42 3.18 21.45
C VAL A 135 3.06 3.22 20.79
N VAL A 136 2.08 3.74 21.51
CA VAL A 136 0.76 4.05 20.99
C VAL A 136 0.51 5.53 21.21
N TRP A 137 0.15 6.22 20.12
CA TRP A 137 -0.39 7.57 20.17
C TRP A 137 -1.88 7.52 19.85
N GLU A 138 -2.71 7.94 20.78
CA GLU A 138 -4.16 8.11 20.55
C GLU A 138 -4.41 9.50 19.97
N GLY A 139 -5.12 9.56 18.83
CA GLY A 139 -5.45 10.82 18.18
C GLY A 139 -4.29 11.53 17.48
N LEU A 140 -3.22 10.81 17.10
CA LEU A 140 -2.08 11.40 16.40
C LEU A 140 -2.46 11.92 15.01
N LEU A 141 -3.27 11.16 14.28
CA LEU A 141 -3.86 11.64 13.03
C LEU A 141 -5.20 12.35 13.33
N PRO A 142 -5.41 13.57 12.82
CA PRO A 142 -6.68 14.27 12.97
C PRO A 142 -7.86 13.48 12.37
N PRO A 143 -9.08 13.58 12.93
CA PRO A 143 -10.26 12.91 12.38
C PRO A 143 -10.55 13.25 10.91
N SER A 144 -10.37 14.51 10.51
CA SER A 144 -10.53 14.94 9.12
C SER A 144 -9.57 14.21 8.18
N LEU A 145 -8.30 14.10 8.56
CA LEU A 145 -7.30 13.36 7.79
C LEU A 145 -7.61 11.86 7.72
N CYS A 146 -8.15 11.27 8.81
CA CYS A 146 -8.61 9.88 8.78
C CYS A 146 -9.76 9.67 7.78
N ALA A 147 -10.72 10.61 7.72
CA ALA A 147 -11.81 10.58 6.75
C ALA A 147 -11.31 10.71 5.30
N GLU A 148 -10.37 11.62 5.04
CA GLU A 148 -9.73 11.76 3.73
C GLU A 148 -9.01 10.47 3.31
N LEU A 149 -8.21 9.86 4.20
CA LEU A 149 -7.50 8.61 3.91
C LEU A 149 -8.46 7.43 3.69
N LYS A 150 -9.55 7.33 4.45
CA LYS A 150 -10.62 6.34 4.23
C LYS A 150 -11.22 6.50 2.84
N ALA A 151 -11.62 7.72 2.49
CA ALA A 151 -12.20 8.02 1.18
C ALA A 151 -11.20 7.69 0.05
N LEU A 152 -9.92 8.02 0.21
CA LEU A 152 -8.90 7.65 -0.77
C LEU A 152 -8.82 6.12 -0.93
N SER A 153 -8.87 5.37 0.16
CA SER A 153 -8.91 3.89 0.12
C SER A 153 -10.14 3.36 -0.61
N ASP A 154 -11.28 4.06 -0.51
CA ASP A 154 -12.52 3.68 -1.21
C ASP A 154 -12.51 4.00 -2.70
N LEU A 155 -11.81 5.06 -3.09
CA LEU A 155 -11.69 5.47 -4.48
C LEU A 155 -10.66 4.65 -5.25
N PHE A 156 -9.67 4.08 -4.56
CA PHE A 156 -8.61 3.26 -5.17
C PHE A 156 -8.55 1.85 -4.55
N PRO A 157 -9.60 1.03 -4.70
CA PRO A 157 -9.69 -0.30 -4.10
C PRO A 157 -8.88 -1.34 -4.89
N MET A 158 -7.58 -1.09 -5.12
CA MET A 158 -6.75 -2.07 -5.82
C MET A 158 -6.65 -3.35 -4.98
N MET A 159 -6.69 -4.51 -5.61
CA MET A 159 -6.58 -5.79 -4.93
C MET A 159 -5.22 -5.93 -4.25
N GLY A 160 -5.27 -6.24 -2.96
CA GLY A 160 -4.10 -6.56 -2.18
C GLY A 160 -3.56 -7.94 -2.54
N TYR A 161 -2.29 -8.17 -2.24
CA TYR A 161 -1.64 -9.47 -2.47
C TYR A 161 -2.14 -10.60 -1.55
N ARG A 162 -2.99 -10.28 -0.57
CA ARG A 162 -3.67 -11.27 0.28
C ARG A 162 -5.13 -11.34 -0.11
N SER A 163 -5.68 -12.55 -0.06
CA SER A 163 -7.11 -12.76 -0.27
C SER A 163 -7.92 -11.83 0.64
N ARG A 164 -8.98 -11.26 0.07
CA ARG A 164 -9.93 -10.35 0.73
C ARG A 164 -9.31 -9.07 1.28
N THR A 165 -8.17 -8.63 0.73
CA THR A 165 -7.59 -7.32 1.07
C THR A 165 -7.57 -6.40 -0.13
N GLU A 166 -7.72 -5.11 0.13
CA GLU A 166 -7.47 -4.04 -0.84
C GLU A 166 -6.26 -3.21 -0.36
N ALA A 167 -5.57 -2.57 -1.29
CA ALA A 167 -4.45 -1.68 -1.00
C ALA A 167 -4.53 -0.40 -1.84
N THR A 168 -4.11 0.71 -1.25
CA THR A 168 -3.86 1.96 -1.99
C THR A 168 -2.44 2.42 -1.72
N HIS A 169 -1.56 2.26 -2.71
CA HIS A 169 -0.16 2.63 -2.61
C HIS A 169 0.07 4.04 -3.13
N VAL A 170 0.92 4.81 -2.47
CA VAL A 170 1.26 6.19 -2.87
C VAL A 170 1.73 6.26 -4.32
N LYS A 171 2.50 5.26 -4.80
CA LYS A 171 3.00 5.17 -6.17
C LYS A 171 1.89 5.16 -7.23
N HIS A 172 0.79 4.46 -6.97
CA HIS A 172 -0.29 4.34 -7.95
C HIS A 172 -1.16 5.58 -7.97
N VAL A 173 -1.36 6.23 -6.81
CA VAL A 173 -2.10 7.49 -6.74
C VAL A 173 -1.30 8.59 -7.44
N LEU A 174 0.01 8.72 -7.16
CA LEU A 174 0.90 9.66 -7.85
C LEU A 174 1.02 9.38 -9.35
N GLY A 175 1.00 8.11 -9.75
CA GLY A 175 1.05 7.70 -11.15
C GLY A 175 -0.28 7.75 -11.90
N SER A 176 -1.38 8.13 -11.23
CA SER A 176 -2.71 8.22 -11.85
C SER A 176 -2.90 9.53 -12.61
N ASN A 177 -4.04 9.67 -13.28
CA ASN A 177 -4.47 10.93 -13.91
C ASN A 177 -4.92 12.02 -12.91
N CYS A 178 -4.70 11.82 -11.61
CA CYS A 178 -5.06 12.75 -10.53
C CYS A 178 -4.06 12.67 -9.37
N PRO A 179 -2.76 12.96 -9.60
CA PRO A 179 -1.71 12.84 -8.59
C PRO A 179 -1.99 13.63 -7.31
N GLY A 180 -2.74 14.74 -7.38
CA GLY A 180 -3.15 15.53 -6.23
C GLY A 180 -3.97 14.76 -5.19
N MET A 181 -4.57 13.62 -5.56
CA MET A 181 -5.26 12.73 -4.61
C MET A 181 -4.30 12.10 -3.58
N ALA A 182 -2.98 12.14 -3.80
CA ALA A 182 -1.99 11.62 -2.86
C ALA A 182 -1.74 12.54 -1.65
N LEU A 183 -2.21 13.80 -1.67
CA LEU A 183 -1.96 14.80 -0.62
C LEU A 183 -2.27 14.34 0.82
N PRO A 184 -3.41 13.69 1.15
CA PRO A 184 -3.63 13.16 2.50
C PRO A 184 -2.64 12.07 2.90
N LEU A 185 -2.20 11.23 1.96
CA LEU A 185 -1.16 10.22 2.23
C LEU A 185 0.16 10.88 2.58
N LEU A 186 0.57 11.90 1.82
CA LEU A 186 1.82 12.63 2.06
C LEU A 186 1.80 13.37 3.40
N ARG A 187 0.69 14.03 3.75
CA ARG A 187 0.51 14.68 5.06
C ARG A 187 0.59 13.69 6.22
N ALA A 188 -0.13 12.56 6.12
CA ALA A 188 -0.10 11.52 7.15
C ALA A 188 1.30 10.91 7.31
N ARG A 189 2.00 10.73 6.20
CA ARG A 189 3.37 10.24 6.15
C ARG A 189 4.35 11.16 6.87
N GLU A 190 4.25 12.47 6.69
CA GLU A 190 5.09 13.44 7.42
C GLU A 190 4.84 13.38 8.93
N ILE A 191 3.56 13.36 9.35
CA ILE A 191 3.17 13.27 10.77
C ILE A 191 3.74 12.00 11.42
N LEU A 192 3.59 10.85 10.76
CA LEU A 192 4.07 9.56 11.29
C LEU A 192 5.60 9.50 11.31
N LEU A 193 6.26 9.97 10.25
CA LEU A 193 7.72 9.99 10.17
C LEU A 193 8.33 10.83 11.29
N GLU A 194 7.81 12.03 11.53
CA GLU A 194 8.26 12.92 12.61
C GLU A 194 8.06 12.25 13.98
N ALA A 195 6.85 11.77 14.27
CA ALA A 195 6.53 11.11 15.54
C ALA A 195 7.41 9.87 15.81
N VAL A 196 7.66 9.07 14.78
CA VAL A 196 8.51 7.88 14.86
C VAL A 196 9.99 8.26 15.03
N GLN A 197 10.48 9.24 14.27
CA GLN A 197 11.86 9.72 14.37
C GLN A 197 12.17 10.27 15.77
N ASP A 198 11.27 11.07 16.33
CA ASP A 198 11.39 11.63 17.67
C ASP A 198 11.39 10.53 18.73
N ARG A 199 10.44 9.61 18.62
CA ARG A 199 10.23 8.61 19.67
C ARG A 199 11.27 7.51 19.69
N PHE A 200 11.71 7.06 18.53
CA PHE A 200 12.73 6.01 18.44
C PHE A 200 14.15 6.60 18.40
N SER A 201 14.28 7.93 18.46
CA SER A 201 15.49 8.71 18.77
C SER A 201 16.76 8.13 18.15
N PHE A 202 16.70 7.87 16.84
CA PHE A 202 17.89 7.47 16.12
C PHE A 202 18.80 8.69 15.96
N HIS A 203 20.07 8.58 16.36
CA HIS A 203 21.11 9.55 15.98
C HIS A 203 21.35 9.60 14.45
N LYS A 204 20.55 8.87 13.68
CA LYS A 204 20.54 8.79 12.22
C LYS A 204 19.12 9.12 11.73
N PRO A 205 18.98 9.74 10.55
CA PRO A 205 17.67 9.94 9.94
C PRO A 205 17.00 8.60 9.59
N LEU A 206 15.70 8.53 9.78
CA LEU A 206 14.83 7.50 9.23
C LEU A 206 14.30 7.93 7.87
N TYR A 207 14.11 6.93 7.01
CA TYR A 207 13.49 7.06 5.71
C TYR A 207 12.24 6.19 5.66
N CYS A 208 11.20 6.67 4.98
CA CYS A 208 10.05 5.82 4.68
C CYS A 208 10.48 4.78 3.64
N GLU A 209 10.34 3.50 3.97
CA GLU A 209 10.57 2.39 3.04
C GLU A 209 9.32 2.08 2.22
N TYR A 210 8.14 2.34 2.79
CA TYR A 210 6.86 2.02 2.19
C TYR A 210 5.74 2.84 2.82
N THR A 211 4.78 3.23 1.99
CA THR A 211 3.54 3.88 2.39
C THR A 211 2.34 3.25 1.65
N GLY A 212 1.36 2.74 2.41
CA GLY A 212 0.13 2.24 1.78
C GLY A 212 -1.05 2.14 2.74
N LEU A 213 -2.24 2.43 2.22
CA LEU A 213 -3.50 2.09 2.87
C LEU A 213 -3.78 0.62 2.64
N MET A 214 -4.22 -0.06 3.69
CA MET A 214 -4.58 -1.48 3.67
C MET A 214 -6.00 -1.60 4.19
N ALA A 215 -6.91 -2.06 3.34
CA ALA A 215 -8.26 -2.42 3.75
C ALA A 215 -8.38 -3.94 3.90
N TRP A 216 -8.80 -4.37 5.08
CA TRP A 216 -9.03 -5.77 5.39
C TRP A 216 -10.54 -6.00 5.39
N LEU A 217 -11.02 -6.81 4.44
CA LEU A 217 -12.44 -7.15 4.29
C LEU A 217 -12.81 -8.34 5.19
N PRO A 218 -14.11 -8.62 5.41
CA PRO A 218 -14.54 -9.76 6.22
C PRO A 218 -13.89 -11.07 5.79
N GLY A 219 -13.41 -11.85 6.74
CA GLY A 219 -12.65 -13.09 6.53
C GLY A 219 -11.13 -12.91 6.45
N SER A 220 -10.64 -11.69 6.23
CA SER A 220 -9.20 -11.41 6.17
C SER A 220 -8.52 -11.59 7.52
N LYS A 221 -7.32 -12.18 7.52
CA LYS A 221 -6.46 -12.37 8.70
C LYS A 221 -5.01 -12.53 8.28
N ILE A 222 -4.08 -12.34 9.21
CA ILE A 222 -2.69 -12.74 9.02
C ILE A 222 -2.20 -13.45 10.27
N GLY A 223 -1.50 -14.57 10.08
CA GLY A 223 -0.88 -15.32 11.15
C GLY A 223 0.27 -14.54 11.79
N TRP A 224 0.91 -15.19 12.76
CA TRP A 224 2.02 -14.54 13.45
C TRP A 224 3.24 -14.32 12.56
N HIS A 225 3.76 -13.10 12.53
CA HIS A 225 4.93 -12.71 11.76
C HIS A 225 5.62 -11.49 12.41
N HIS A 226 6.80 -11.14 11.92
CA HIS A 226 7.40 -9.82 12.14
C HIS A 226 7.70 -9.19 10.78
N ASP A 227 7.90 -7.88 10.74
CA ASP A 227 7.92 -7.12 9.48
C ASP A 227 9.24 -7.22 8.72
N SER A 228 10.32 -7.69 9.37
CA SER A 228 11.65 -7.94 8.80
C SER A 228 11.96 -9.44 8.63
N ASN A 229 10.94 -10.27 8.35
CA ASN A 229 11.03 -11.74 8.37
C ASN A 229 11.54 -12.42 7.09
N ALA A 230 11.99 -11.66 6.10
CA ALA A 230 12.52 -12.17 4.84
C ALA A 230 13.63 -11.26 4.32
N ASP A 231 14.54 -11.80 3.49
CA ASP A 231 15.72 -11.09 2.99
C ASP A 231 15.38 -9.75 2.31
N TYR A 232 14.26 -9.67 1.59
CA TYR A 232 13.83 -8.43 0.92
C TYR A 232 13.09 -7.44 1.83
N LEU A 233 12.91 -7.79 3.11
CA LEU A 233 12.24 -6.99 4.15
C LEU A 233 13.16 -6.66 5.34
N GLU A 234 14.38 -7.23 5.38
CA GLU A 234 15.31 -7.12 6.50
C GLU A 234 15.73 -5.68 6.82
N GLN A 235 15.67 -4.80 5.82
CA GLN A 235 15.98 -3.37 5.93
C GLN A 235 14.99 -2.58 6.79
N ARG A 236 13.83 -3.15 7.11
CA ARG A 236 12.80 -2.51 7.92
C ARG A 236 13.25 -2.46 9.38
N LEU A 237 13.28 -1.25 9.92
CA LEU A 237 13.70 -0.98 11.28
C LEU A 237 12.52 -0.71 12.20
N VAL A 238 11.59 0.14 11.77
CA VAL A 238 10.38 0.50 12.52
C VAL A 238 9.17 0.34 11.62
N SER A 239 8.08 -0.15 12.21
CA SER A 239 6.76 -0.19 11.60
C SER A 239 5.85 0.79 12.33
N ALA A 240 4.93 1.42 11.59
CA ALA A 240 3.82 2.18 12.15
C ALA A 240 2.51 1.81 11.44
N VAL A 241 1.46 1.62 12.23
CA VAL A 241 0.11 1.34 11.75
C VAL A 241 -0.83 2.37 12.35
N ALA A 242 -1.46 3.17 11.50
CA ALA A 242 -2.51 4.11 11.90
C ALA A 242 -3.89 3.53 11.58
N TYR A 243 -4.77 3.54 12.57
CA TYR A 243 -6.17 3.16 12.41
C TYR A 243 -6.97 4.33 11.87
N LEU A 244 -7.80 4.07 10.86
CA LEU A 244 -8.62 5.09 10.22
C LEU A 244 -10.11 4.95 10.54
N GLY A 245 -10.48 3.91 11.29
CA GLY A 245 -11.85 3.64 11.74
C GLY A 245 -11.89 3.02 13.12
N ASP A 246 -13.09 3.00 13.69
CA ASP A 246 -13.37 2.60 15.06
C ASP A 246 -13.84 1.15 15.15
N HIS A 247 -13.25 0.40 16.08
CA HIS A 247 -13.65 -0.97 16.37
C HIS A 247 -15.03 -1.02 17.00
N ASN A 248 -15.87 -1.97 16.55
CA ASN A 248 -17.29 -2.14 16.86
C ASN A 248 -18.25 -1.09 16.28
N GLU A 249 -17.74 -0.08 15.57
CA GLU A 249 -18.56 0.89 14.84
C GLU A 249 -18.40 0.70 13.33
N ASP A 250 -17.17 0.83 12.82
CA ASP A 250 -16.86 0.63 11.40
C ASP A 250 -16.58 -0.84 11.03
N PHE A 251 -16.02 -1.61 11.96
CA PHE A 251 -15.67 -3.01 11.74
C PHE A 251 -15.58 -3.81 13.06
N ARG A 252 -15.71 -5.14 12.97
CA ARG A 252 -15.54 -6.10 14.08
C ARG A 252 -14.45 -7.12 13.79
N GLY A 253 -13.91 -7.76 14.82
CA GLY A 253 -12.71 -8.58 14.71
C GLY A 253 -11.48 -7.74 14.34
N GLY A 254 -10.53 -8.31 13.59
CA GLY A 254 -9.42 -7.52 13.03
C GLY A 254 -8.42 -6.95 14.06
N VAL A 255 -8.44 -7.45 15.29
CA VAL A 255 -7.59 -6.96 16.39
C VAL A 255 -6.12 -7.21 16.06
N PHE A 256 -5.29 -6.19 16.27
CA PHE A 256 -3.85 -6.28 16.10
C PHE A 256 -3.19 -6.70 17.41
N GLU A 257 -2.52 -7.84 17.39
CA GLU A 257 -2.02 -8.51 18.59
C GLU A 257 -0.54 -8.80 18.48
N PHE A 258 0.19 -8.50 19.54
CA PHE A 258 1.58 -8.86 19.72
C PHE A 258 1.71 -10.10 20.60
N ARG A 259 2.69 -10.94 20.29
CA ARG A 259 2.88 -12.22 20.97
C ARG A 259 3.38 -12.05 22.41
N ASN A 260 4.27 -11.10 22.62
CA ASN A 260 4.96 -10.82 23.88
C ASN A 260 4.93 -9.31 24.16
N GLY A 261 5.34 -8.85 25.35
CA GLY A 261 5.50 -7.42 25.66
C GLY A 261 4.19 -6.62 25.71
N GLU A 262 4.27 -5.33 26.06
CA GLU A 262 3.13 -4.44 26.20
C GLU A 262 3.19 -3.22 25.25
N PRO A 263 2.04 -2.72 24.75
CA PRO A 263 0.73 -3.35 24.88
C PRO A 263 0.64 -4.64 24.05
N ARG A 264 -0.06 -5.65 24.56
CA ARG A 264 -0.34 -6.89 23.81
C ARG A 264 -1.31 -6.70 22.67
N GLU A 265 -2.27 -5.80 22.84
CA GLU A 265 -3.29 -5.50 21.85
C GLU A 265 -3.50 -4.00 21.79
N VAL A 266 -3.82 -3.47 20.62
CA VAL A 266 -4.18 -2.06 20.46
C VAL A 266 -5.61 -2.02 19.94
N VAL A 267 -6.51 -1.48 20.77
CA VAL A 267 -7.91 -1.29 20.37
C VAL A 267 -7.96 -0.27 19.23
N PRO A 268 -8.41 -0.66 18.03
CA PRO A 268 -8.49 0.27 16.91
C PRO A 268 -9.45 1.42 17.19
N ARG A 269 -8.94 2.64 17.07
CA ARG A 269 -9.75 3.87 17.03
C ARG A 269 -9.20 4.80 15.97
N ALA A 270 -10.07 5.52 15.26
CA ALA A 270 -9.64 6.46 14.24
C ALA A 270 -8.61 7.46 14.83
N GLY A 271 -7.49 7.61 14.15
CA GLY A 271 -6.39 8.49 14.57
C GLY A 271 -5.37 7.85 15.51
N THR A 272 -5.64 6.67 16.05
CA THR A 272 -4.68 5.93 16.87
C THR A 272 -3.57 5.33 16.02
N VAL A 273 -2.33 5.52 16.43
CA VAL A 273 -1.13 5.01 15.77
C VAL A 273 -0.36 4.13 16.73
N VAL A 274 -0.01 2.92 16.31
CA VAL A 274 0.95 2.07 17.00
C VAL A 274 2.24 2.01 16.20
N ALA A 275 3.38 2.20 16.85
CA ALA A 275 4.70 1.99 16.25
C ALA A 275 5.58 1.08 17.12
N TYR A 276 6.41 0.30 16.45
CA TYR A 276 7.21 -0.76 17.05
C TYR A 276 8.39 -1.11 16.14
N PHE A 277 9.48 -1.61 16.72
CA PHE A 277 10.59 -2.14 15.93
C PHE A 277 10.13 -3.34 15.09
N ALA A 278 10.55 -3.42 13.82
CA ALA A 278 10.07 -4.40 12.85
C ALA A 278 10.54 -5.85 13.11
N GLY A 279 11.47 -6.04 14.05
CA GLY A 279 12.11 -7.32 14.36
C GLY A 279 11.24 -8.32 15.11
N GLN A 280 11.83 -9.50 15.37
CA GLN A 280 11.18 -10.64 16.00
C GLN A 280 10.63 -10.32 17.41
N GLU A 281 11.21 -9.36 18.11
CA GLU A 281 10.77 -8.85 19.41
C GLU A 281 9.34 -8.31 19.38
N ASN A 282 8.84 -7.90 18.22
CA ASN A 282 7.47 -7.46 17.99
C ASN A 282 6.72 -8.38 17.03
N THR A 283 6.91 -9.70 17.18
CA THR A 283 6.08 -10.67 16.46
C THR A 283 4.60 -10.45 16.75
N HIS A 284 3.79 -10.26 15.71
CA HIS A 284 2.41 -9.83 15.80
C HIS A 284 1.51 -10.54 14.75
N ARG A 285 0.20 -10.34 14.87
CA ARG A 285 -0.81 -10.86 13.95
C ARG A 285 -2.00 -9.90 13.84
N VAL A 286 -2.83 -10.08 12.81
CA VAL A 286 -4.17 -9.47 12.73
C VAL A 286 -5.18 -10.61 12.81
N ARG A 287 -6.04 -10.58 13.84
CA ARG A 287 -7.17 -11.52 13.95
C ARG A 287 -8.12 -11.38 12.76
N GLN A 288 -8.95 -12.39 12.56
CA GLN A 288 -9.93 -12.36 11.48
C GLN A 288 -10.87 -11.15 11.61
N VAL A 289 -11.05 -10.42 10.52
CA VAL A 289 -12.10 -9.40 10.41
C VAL A 289 -13.44 -10.13 10.28
N GLU A 290 -14.38 -9.80 11.15
CA GLU A 290 -15.69 -10.47 11.23
C GLU A 290 -16.73 -9.76 10.38
N SER A 291 -16.75 -8.43 10.43
CA SER A 291 -17.67 -7.57 9.68
C SER A 291 -17.06 -6.20 9.42
N GLY A 292 -17.62 -5.48 8.44
CA GLY A 292 -17.14 -4.15 8.07
C GLY A 292 -15.78 -4.15 7.39
N ARG A 293 -15.17 -2.98 7.28
CA ARG A 293 -13.93 -2.77 6.53
C ARG A 293 -12.88 -2.11 7.41
N ARG A 294 -11.86 -2.87 7.81
CA ARG A 294 -10.75 -2.37 8.64
C ARG A 294 -9.71 -1.70 7.76
N VAL A 295 -9.74 -0.37 7.72
CA VAL A 295 -8.78 0.44 6.96
C VAL A 295 -7.68 0.97 7.87
N THR A 296 -6.43 0.74 7.48
CA THR A 296 -5.24 1.25 8.18
C THR A 296 -4.24 1.86 7.22
N LEU A 297 -3.56 2.93 7.62
CA LEU A 297 -2.31 3.34 6.97
C LEU A 297 -1.17 2.51 7.56
N ALA A 298 -0.47 1.76 6.72
CA ALA A 298 0.73 1.03 7.09
C ALA A 298 1.97 1.73 6.53
N MET A 299 2.95 1.96 7.39
CA MET A 299 4.24 2.54 7.03
C MET A 299 5.37 1.73 7.62
N TRP A 300 6.42 1.54 6.82
CA TRP A 300 7.68 0.96 7.27
C TRP A 300 8.79 1.98 7.10
N PHE A 301 9.73 1.98 8.05
CA PHE A 301 10.86 2.89 8.10
C PHE A 301 12.16 2.12 8.13
N THR A 302 13.20 2.72 7.56
CA THR A 302 14.55 2.18 7.49
C THR A 302 15.58 3.24 7.88
N ALA A 303 16.74 2.81 8.38
CA ALA A 303 17.90 3.68 8.56
C ALA A 303 18.83 3.69 7.33
N ASP A 304 18.51 2.90 6.29
CA ASP A 304 19.28 2.85 5.04
C ASP A 304 18.56 3.64 3.94
N ALA A 305 19.16 4.76 3.56
CA ALA A 305 18.64 5.65 2.52
C ALA A 305 18.50 4.97 1.15
N ALA A 306 19.22 3.88 0.87
CA ALA A 306 19.08 3.13 -0.38
C ALA A 306 17.67 2.52 -0.54
N TRP A 307 16.95 2.35 0.56
CA TRP A 307 15.59 1.82 0.60
C TRP A 307 14.52 2.91 0.76
N CYS A 308 14.89 4.19 0.62
CA CYS A 308 13.93 5.29 0.68
C CYS A 308 12.90 5.21 -0.46
N GLU A 309 11.61 5.22 -0.12
CA GLU A 309 10.48 5.22 -1.06
C GLU A 309 10.50 6.49 -1.93
N ASP A 310 10.80 7.67 -1.36
CA ASP A 310 10.86 8.92 -2.13
C ASP A 310 11.89 8.90 -3.22
N SER A 311 13.08 8.37 -2.93
CA SER A 311 14.15 8.30 -3.93
C SER A 311 13.71 7.46 -5.12
N ARG A 312 13.04 6.32 -4.86
CA ARG A 312 12.49 5.44 -5.90
C ARG A 312 11.36 6.10 -6.69
N LEU A 313 10.46 6.82 -6.02
CA LEU A 313 9.33 7.49 -6.68
C LEU A 313 9.77 8.69 -7.51
N LEU A 314 10.66 9.53 -6.97
CA LEU A 314 11.21 10.68 -7.69
C LEU A 314 12.06 10.23 -8.89
N GLU A 315 12.78 9.12 -8.79
CA GLU A 315 13.49 8.50 -9.92
C GLU A 315 12.52 7.95 -10.97
N ALA A 316 11.44 7.27 -10.54
CA ALA A 316 10.47 6.68 -11.44
C ALA A 316 9.67 7.73 -12.23
N PHE A 317 9.34 8.87 -11.61
CA PHE A 317 8.51 9.89 -12.23
C PHE A 317 9.33 11.01 -12.88
N GLY A 318 10.40 11.50 -12.22
CA GLY A 318 11.23 12.61 -12.69
C GLY A 318 10.49 13.96 -12.67
N GLU A 319 9.44 14.09 -13.46
CA GLU A 319 8.42 15.14 -13.37
C GLU A 319 7.15 14.55 -12.75
N LEU A 320 6.27 15.39 -12.20
CA LEU A 320 4.99 14.89 -11.72
C LEU A 320 4.24 14.32 -12.94
N PRO A 321 3.65 13.10 -12.85
CA PRO A 321 2.82 12.59 -13.94
C PRO A 321 1.70 13.60 -14.18
N GLY A 322 1.78 14.35 -15.27
CA GLY A 322 0.72 15.28 -15.64
C GLY A 322 -0.57 14.52 -15.98
N GLN A 323 -1.59 15.23 -16.45
CA GLN A 323 -2.86 14.65 -16.96
C GLN A 323 -2.71 13.68 -18.15
N ARG A 324 -1.48 13.34 -18.55
CA ARG A 324 -1.13 12.36 -19.58
C ARG A 324 -0.73 10.99 -19.02
N ALA A 325 -0.74 10.82 -17.69
CA ALA A 325 -0.50 9.54 -17.06
C ALA A 325 -1.62 8.56 -17.45
N ALA A 326 -1.25 7.31 -17.76
CA ALA A 326 -2.23 6.26 -18.00
C ALA A 326 -2.99 5.95 -16.69
N PRO A 327 -4.27 5.57 -16.76
CA PRO A 327 -4.98 5.08 -15.59
C PRO A 327 -4.23 3.89 -14.99
N ILE A 328 -4.43 3.66 -13.68
CA ILE A 328 -3.90 2.47 -13.03
C ILE A 328 -4.44 1.24 -13.78
N PRO A 329 -3.58 0.27 -14.13
CA PRO A 329 -4.00 -0.87 -14.93
C PRO A 329 -5.21 -1.59 -14.33
N SER A 330 -6.23 -1.88 -15.14
CA SER A 330 -7.51 -2.41 -14.65
C SER A 330 -7.37 -3.75 -13.93
N GLU A 331 -6.37 -4.57 -14.30
CA GLU A 331 -6.05 -5.83 -13.61
C GLU A 331 -5.76 -5.66 -12.13
N MET A 332 -5.34 -4.46 -11.70
CA MET A 332 -5.10 -4.15 -10.30
C MET A 332 -6.40 -4.06 -9.49
N PHE A 333 -7.57 -3.94 -10.12
CA PHE A 333 -8.87 -3.79 -9.45
C PHE A 333 -9.74 -5.05 -9.56
N LEU A 334 -9.30 -6.07 -10.30
CA LEU A 334 -10.06 -7.29 -10.54
C LEU A 334 -10.03 -8.22 -9.33
N ALA A 335 -11.20 -8.49 -8.75
CA ALA A 335 -11.38 -9.47 -7.68
C ALA A 335 -11.10 -10.90 -8.17
N GLU A 336 -11.13 -11.87 -7.25
CA GLU A 336 -10.81 -13.29 -7.53
C GLU A 336 -11.75 -13.92 -8.58
N ASP A 337 -12.96 -13.41 -8.72
CA ASP A 337 -13.95 -13.82 -9.73
C ASP A 337 -13.81 -13.08 -11.07
N GLY A 338 -12.84 -12.18 -11.19
CA GLY A 338 -12.57 -11.39 -12.38
C GLY A 338 -13.43 -10.13 -12.52
N VAL A 339 -14.26 -9.79 -11.52
CA VAL A 339 -15.07 -8.57 -11.54
C VAL A 339 -14.24 -7.38 -11.05
N ASP A 340 -14.32 -6.24 -11.74
CA ASP A 340 -13.69 -5.00 -11.28
C ASP A 340 -14.44 -4.45 -10.06
N SER A 341 -13.75 -4.38 -8.92
CA SER A 341 -14.30 -3.90 -7.64
C SER A 341 -14.93 -2.49 -7.72
N ARG A 342 -14.50 -1.65 -8.67
CA ARG A 342 -15.10 -0.33 -8.88
C ARG A 342 -16.49 -0.43 -9.49
N LEU A 343 -16.73 -1.38 -10.41
CA LEU A 343 -18.05 -1.61 -11.01
C LEU A 343 -19.07 -2.09 -9.98
N GLU A 344 -18.66 -2.98 -9.07
CA GLU A 344 -19.53 -3.41 -7.96
C GLU A 344 -19.93 -2.25 -7.06
N ARG A 345 -18.96 -1.38 -6.71
CA ARG A 345 -19.21 -0.17 -5.91
C ARG A 345 -20.12 0.82 -6.63
N LEU A 346 -19.91 1.02 -7.93
CA LEU A 346 -20.77 1.87 -8.78
C LEU A 346 -22.21 1.35 -8.81
N SER A 347 -22.38 0.04 -9.02
CA SER A 347 -23.69 -0.62 -8.98
C SER A 347 -24.37 -0.48 -7.61
N ALA A 348 -23.63 -0.68 -6.52
CA ALA A 348 -24.13 -0.49 -5.15
C ALA A 348 -24.53 0.97 -4.86
N LEU A 349 -23.90 1.93 -5.54
CA LEU A 349 -24.28 3.35 -5.51
C LEU A 349 -25.46 3.67 -6.45
N GLY A 350 -26.01 2.70 -7.19
CA GLY A 350 -27.13 2.88 -8.11
C GLY A 350 -26.74 3.51 -9.44
N PHE A 351 -25.54 3.21 -9.93
CA PHE A 351 -25.03 3.68 -11.22
C PHE A 351 -24.73 2.51 -12.16
N GLU A 352 -24.90 2.78 -13.44
CA GLU A 352 -24.51 1.90 -14.53
C GLU A 352 -23.36 2.52 -15.32
N VAL A 353 -22.49 1.68 -15.85
CA VAL A 353 -21.33 2.12 -16.63
C VAL A 353 -21.25 1.33 -17.93
N GLU A 354 -21.12 2.05 -19.04
CA GLU A 354 -20.87 1.48 -20.36
C GLU A 354 -19.49 1.91 -20.88
N GLU A 355 -18.69 0.96 -21.35
CA GLU A 355 -17.40 1.26 -21.99
C GLU A 355 -17.62 1.77 -23.42
N ARG A 356 -16.93 2.85 -23.80
CA ARG A 356 -17.08 3.45 -25.13
C ARG A 356 -16.24 2.72 -26.16
N SER A 357 -16.88 2.19 -27.20
CA SER A 357 -16.22 1.42 -28.26
C SER A 357 -15.23 2.23 -29.12
N ALA A 358 -15.38 3.56 -29.19
CA ALA A 358 -14.56 4.45 -30.01
C ALA A 358 -14.21 5.74 -29.23
N GLY A 359 -13.04 5.76 -28.58
CA GLY A 359 -12.50 6.98 -27.95
C GLY A 359 -11.87 6.81 -26.57
N GLY A 360 -11.95 5.62 -25.97
CA GLY A 360 -11.54 5.40 -24.59
C GLY A 360 -12.51 6.06 -23.60
N GLY A 361 -12.51 5.55 -22.36
CA GLY A 361 -13.37 6.02 -21.28
C GLY A 361 -14.73 5.34 -21.21
N HIS A 362 -15.56 5.85 -20.30
CA HIS A 362 -16.79 5.21 -19.87
C HIS A 362 -17.93 6.21 -19.79
N VAL A 363 -19.14 5.77 -20.10
CA VAL A 363 -20.35 6.55 -19.85
C VAL A 363 -20.94 6.11 -18.52
N LEU A 364 -21.04 7.03 -17.57
CA LEU A 364 -21.67 6.84 -16.26
C LEU A 364 -23.11 7.35 -16.31
N ARG A 365 -24.06 6.54 -15.85
CA ARG A 365 -25.49 6.85 -15.85
C ARG A 365 -26.14 6.46 -14.53
N LEU A 366 -27.19 7.17 -14.14
CA LEU A 366 -28.08 6.71 -13.07
C LEU A 366 -28.88 5.49 -13.56
N ASN A 367 -29.04 4.49 -12.70
CA ASN A 367 -29.89 3.35 -13.04
C ASN A 367 -31.37 3.80 -13.06
N ALA A 368 -32.05 3.59 -14.20
CA ALA A 368 -33.44 4.01 -14.44
C ALA A 368 -34.48 3.40 -13.47
N SER A 369 -34.13 2.36 -12.70
CA SER A 369 -34.98 1.85 -11.62
C SER A 369 -34.98 2.71 -10.36
N ALA A 370 -34.16 3.77 -10.29
CA ALA A 370 -34.22 4.77 -9.24
C ALA A 370 -35.24 5.85 -9.66
N GLU A 371 -36.49 5.64 -9.27
CA GLU A 371 -37.64 6.53 -9.47
C GLU A 371 -37.27 8.00 -9.21
N ASP A 372 -37.29 8.81 -10.27
CA ASP A 372 -37.76 10.20 -10.37
C ASP A 372 -37.32 10.72 -11.75
N GLY A 373 -38.27 11.09 -12.60
CA GLY A 373 -38.08 11.41 -14.02
C GLY A 373 -37.21 12.63 -14.32
N LEU A 374 -35.91 12.53 -14.04
CA LEU A 374 -34.86 13.40 -14.53
C LEU A 374 -34.28 12.75 -15.80
N ASP A 375 -34.50 13.40 -16.94
CA ASP A 375 -33.99 13.01 -18.26
C ASP A 375 -32.47 12.74 -18.22
N ASP A 376 -32.05 11.59 -18.76
CA ASP A 376 -30.74 11.35 -19.41
C ASP A 376 -29.48 12.03 -18.83
N ASP A 377 -29.31 12.06 -17.52
CA ASP A 377 -28.06 12.48 -16.89
C ASP A 377 -26.98 11.39 -17.11
N GLU A 378 -26.30 11.47 -18.25
CA GLU A 378 -25.08 10.71 -18.53
C GLU A 378 -23.86 11.62 -18.59
N VAL A 379 -22.73 11.12 -18.08
CA VAL A 379 -21.44 11.81 -18.16
C VAL A 379 -20.34 10.87 -18.65
N VAL A 380 -19.46 11.40 -19.48
CA VAL A 380 -18.30 10.66 -19.98
C VAL A 380 -17.13 10.85 -19.01
N CYS A 381 -16.60 9.74 -18.52
CA CYS A 381 -15.46 9.66 -17.62
C CYS A 381 -14.24 9.08 -18.35
N ALA A 382 -13.04 9.48 -17.98
CA ALA A 382 -11.79 8.97 -18.55
C ALA A 382 -11.52 7.51 -18.14
N ASP A 383 -11.89 7.14 -16.91
CA ASP A 383 -11.72 5.79 -16.36
C ASP A 383 -12.76 5.49 -15.25
N LEU A 384 -12.84 4.23 -14.83
CA LEU A 384 -13.76 3.77 -13.77
C LEU A 384 -13.52 4.42 -12.40
N THR A 385 -12.31 4.91 -12.14
CA THR A 385 -11.98 5.63 -10.91
C THR A 385 -12.62 7.01 -10.90
N GLU A 386 -12.63 7.70 -12.04
CA GLU A 386 -13.38 8.94 -12.21
C GLU A 386 -14.90 8.70 -12.09
N CYS A 387 -15.42 7.63 -12.72
CA CYS A 387 -16.82 7.23 -12.53
C CYS A 387 -17.17 7.08 -11.05
N LEU A 388 -16.35 6.33 -10.29
CA LEU A 388 -16.60 6.06 -8.88
C LEU A 388 -16.58 7.34 -8.04
N ARG A 389 -15.65 8.27 -8.32
CA ARG A 389 -15.60 9.57 -7.64
C ARG A 389 -16.85 10.40 -7.88
N LEU A 390 -17.30 10.49 -9.13
CA LEU A 390 -18.52 11.22 -9.49
C LEU A 390 -19.74 10.62 -8.80
N ALA A 391 -19.87 9.29 -8.81
CA ALA A 391 -20.95 8.58 -8.13
C ALA A 391 -20.98 8.86 -6.62
N VAL A 392 -19.82 8.78 -5.94
CA VAL A 392 -19.71 9.08 -4.51
C VAL A 392 -20.09 10.53 -4.22
N LEU A 393 -19.60 11.47 -5.02
CA LEU A 393 -19.90 12.90 -4.85
C LEU A 393 -21.37 13.21 -5.09
N HIS A 394 -21.97 12.66 -6.13
CA HIS A 394 -23.38 12.81 -6.43
C HIS A 394 -24.28 12.24 -5.31
N ARG A 395 -23.90 11.12 -4.69
CA ARG A 395 -24.63 10.62 -3.51
C ARG A 395 -24.44 11.49 -2.28
N SER A 396 -23.24 12.05 -2.09
CA SER A 396 -22.96 12.97 -0.97
C SER A 396 -23.63 14.34 -1.10
N SER A 397 -24.00 14.79 -2.31
CA SER A 397 -24.72 16.06 -2.54
C SER A 397 -26.22 15.98 -2.23
N GLY A 398 -26.71 14.83 -1.77
CA GLY A 398 -28.14 14.62 -1.53
C GLY A 398 -28.98 14.59 -2.80
N ARG A 399 -28.39 14.28 -3.97
CA ARG A 399 -29.06 14.24 -5.29
C ARG A 399 -29.66 15.59 -5.73
N SER A 400 -29.11 16.69 -5.22
CA SER A 400 -29.56 18.05 -5.54
C SER A 400 -28.94 18.63 -6.82
N ALA A 401 -27.91 17.98 -7.37
CA ALA A 401 -27.14 18.43 -8.51
C ALA A 401 -27.09 17.33 -9.58
N ASP A 402 -27.26 17.71 -10.85
CA ASP A 402 -27.10 16.80 -11.99
C ASP A 402 -25.66 16.29 -12.12
N LEU A 403 -25.46 15.19 -12.85
CA LEU A 403 -24.13 14.59 -13.00
C LEU A 403 -23.13 15.51 -13.70
N ALA A 404 -23.56 16.33 -14.65
CA ALA A 404 -22.69 17.26 -15.37
C ALA A 404 -22.19 18.37 -14.44
N GLN A 405 -23.02 18.85 -13.51
CA GLN A 405 -22.68 19.85 -12.50
C GLN A 405 -21.67 19.28 -11.51
N VAL A 406 -21.91 18.06 -11.01
CA VAL A 406 -20.96 17.34 -10.15
C VAL A 406 -19.61 17.16 -10.88
N GLN A 407 -19.63 16.82 -12.17
CA GLN A 407 -18.42 16.64 -12.96
C GLN A 407 -17.61 17.93 -13.15
N ARG A 408 -18.27 19.07 -13.41
CA ARG A 408 -17.60 20.37 -13.50
C ARG A 408 -16.92 20.73 -12.18
N CYS A 409 -17.59 20.53 -11.06
CA CYS A 409 -17.05 20.79 -9.72
C CYS A 409 -15.88 19.87 -9.39
N LEU A 410 -16.01 18.56 -9.64
CA LEU A 410 -14.92 17.60 -9.47
C LEU A 410 -13.70 17.98 -10.31
N SER A 411 -13.91 18.27 -11.60
CA SER A 411 -12.82 18.66 -12.50
C SER A 411 -12.07 19.90 -12.02
N SER A 412 -12.79 20.90 -11.51
CA SER A 412 -12.17 22.11 -10.95
C SER A 412 -11.37 21.81 -9.68
N HIS A 413 -11.90 20.93 -8.83
CA HIS A 413 -11.23 20.55 -7.59
C HIS A 413 -9.96 19.73 -7.83
N LEU A 414 -10.02 18.75 -8.74
CA LEU A 414 -8.84 17.95 -9.11
C LEU A 414 -7.72 18.84 -9.68
N ARG A 415 -8.05 19.82 -10.53
CA ARG A 415 -7.07 20.80 -11.00
C ARG A 415 -6.42 21.59 -9.88
N ASN A 416 -7.18 21.94 -8.84
CA ASN A 416 -6.63 22.61 -7.66
C ASN A 416 -5.66 21.68 -6.90
N LEU A 417 -6.06 20.44 -6.62
CA LEU A 417 -5.20 19.46 -5.95
C LEU A 417 -3.91 19.19 -6.74
N ASP A 418 -4.01 19.08 -8.07
CA ASP A 418 -2.87 18.87 -8.96
C ASP A 418 -1.94 20.09 -8.98
N ALA A 419 -2.47 21.32 -8.90
CA ALA A 419 -1.68 22.54 -8.77
C ALA A 419 -0.91 22.58 -7.45
N GLU A 420 -1.54 22.18 -6.34
CA GLU A 420 -0.91 22.16 -5.01
C GLU A 420 0.25 21.17 -4.93
N ILE A 421 0.06 19.93 -5.41
CA ILE A 421 1.15 18.95 -5.43
C ILE A 421 2.26 19.37 -6.41
N SER A 422 1.90 19.99 -7.54
CA SER A 422 2.89 20.50 -8.52
C SER A 422 3.74 21.61 -7.92
N ALA A 423 3.15 22.51 -7.13
CA ALA A 423 3.85 23.63 -6.49
C ALA A 423 4.97 23.16 -5.54
N VAL A 424 4.80 22.00 -4.90
CA VAL A 424 5.82 21.40 -4.02
C VAL A 424 6.72 20.38 -4.71
N TRP A 425 6.41 19.97 -5.94
CA TRP A 425 7.13 18.89 -6.62
C TRP A 425 8.57 19.26 -6.99
N GLU A 426 8.80 20.47 -7.51
CA GLU A 426 10.16 20.90 -7.83
C GLU A 426 11.06 20.95 -6.59
N ARG A 427 10.51 21.41 -5.45
CA ARG A 427 11.20 21.40 -4.16
C ARG A 427 11.46 19.95 -3.73
N SER A 428 10.50 19.06 -3.96
CA SER A 428 10.63 17.63 -3.67
C SER A 428 11.79 16.99 -4.43
N LEU A 429 11.91 17.26 -5.73
CA LEU A 429 13.04 16.81 -6.57
C LEU A 429 14.38 17.36 -6.08
N ARG A 430 14.44 18.66 -5.76
CA ARG A 430 15.67 19.28 -5.26
C ARG A 430 16.13 18.70 -3.92
N LEU A 431 15.19 18.34 -3.05
CA LEU A 431 15.48 17.80 -1.71
C LEU A 431 15.62 16.27 -1.72
N GLY A 432 15.09 15.59 -2.75
CA GLY A 432 15.01 14.13 -2.82
C GLY A 432 14.04 13.53 -1.80
N GLN A 433 13.01 14.29 -1.44
CA GLN A 433 11.96 13.93 -0.48
C GLN A 433 10.62 14.41 -1.06
N ILE A 434 9.59 13.59 -1.07
CA ILE A 434 8.26 14.02 -1.50
C ILE A 434 7.61 14.79 -0.36
N LEU A 435 7.29 16.05 -0.60
CA LEU A 435 6.70 16.95 0.39
C LEU A 435 5.19 17.04 0.23
N ALA A 436 4.49 17.31 1.33
CA ALA A 436 3.15 17.87 1.30
C ALA A 436 3.20 19.42 1.25
N PRO A 437 2.16 20.09 0.74
CA PRO A 437 1.94 21.52 0.94
C PRO A 437 1.84 21.87 2.42
N ASP A 438 2.34 23.06 2.79
CA ASP A 438 2.33 23.54 4.17
C ASP A 438 0.88 23.72 4.69
N GLU A 439 -0.01 24.24 3.83
CA GLU A 439 -1.43 24.37 4.12
C GLU A 439 -2.21 23.14 3.64
N PRO A 440 -3.03 22.51 4.51
CA PRO A 440 -3.76 21.32 4.14
C PRO A 440 -4.87 21.62 3.14
N VAL A 441 -4.82 20.96 1.99
CA VAL A 441 -5.91 20.95 1.01
C VAL A 441 -6.65 19.61 1.08
N SER A 442 -7.95 19.68 1.35
CA SER A 442 -8.81 18.51 1.47
C SER A 442 -9.07 17.90 0.10
N ILE A 443 -8.99 16.58 -0.01
CA ILE A 443 -9.45 15.84 -1.20
C ILE A 443 -10.97 15.60 -1.21
N LEU A 444 -11.61 15.80 -0.05
CA LEU A 444 -13.05 15.75 0.06
C LEU A 444 -13.60 17.10 -0.39
N LEU A 445 -14.39 17.07 -1.45
CA LEU A 445 -15.27 18.19 -1.77
C LEU A 445 -16.30 18.30 -0.67
N SER A 446 -16.29 19.42 0.06
CA SER A 446 -17.42 19.79 0.91
C SER A 446 -18.69 19.72 0.08
N PRO A 447 -19.84 19.29 0.64
CA PRO A 447 -21.11 19.44 -0.04
C PRO A 447 -21.25 20.93 -0.38
N LEU A 448 -21.11 21.26 -1.67
CA LEU A 448 -21.23 22.63 -2.11
C LEU A 448 -22.64 23.09 -1.72
N PRO A 449 -22.84 24.37 -1.39
CA PRO A 449 -24.18 24.92 -1.36
C PRO A 449 -24.68 24.93 -2.81
N TRP A 450 -25.19 23.79 -3.28
CA TRP A 450 -25.92 23.65 -4.52
C TRP A 450 -27.17 24.51 -4.35
N ARG A 451 -27.11 25.73 -4.89
CA ARG A 451 -28.22 26.70 -4.87
C ARG A 451 -29.17 26.45 -6.01
#